data_AF-A0A8H5QZH2-F1
#
_entry.id   AF-A0A8H5QZH2-F1
#
_cell.length_a   1.000
_cell.length_b   1.000
_cell.length_c   1.000
_cell.angle_alpha   90.00
_cell.angle_beta   90.00
_cell.angle_gamma   90.00
#
_symmetry.space_group_name_H-M   'P 1'
#
loop_
_entity.id
_entity.type
_entity.pdbx_description
1 polymer ?
#
loop_
_entity_poly.entity_id
_entity_poly.type
_entity_poly.pdbx_seq_one_letter_code
_entity_poly.pdbx_strand_id
1 'polypeptide(L)'
;MGIPSLANPYKFTGQFAYLSTGIDWQLKSINHLTNQRPPNATANDEPARTRDDTTVATFDISERRSYLPSMPQDMPPRGGYEPVQYKRNLPAKGFRPGILLLGMGAVMGYGWYKLIGGMREANELGREKMWARINLIPLLQAEEDRDQVRRYLADQKREKELLGDNAKVYNSDRFVRPTFAVTPPPTTN
;
A
#
# COMPACT_ATOMS: atom_id res chain seq x y z
N MET A 1 -29.24 25.68 7.63
CA MET A 1 -28.50 24.60 8.30
C MET A 1 -28.27 23.50 7.29
N GLY A 2 -27.07 23.43 6.73
CA GLY A 2 -26.71 22.47 5.68
C GLY A 2 -26.49 21.08 6.27
N ILE A 3 -27.02 20.08 5.57
CA ILE A 3 -26.88 18.67 5.90
C ILE A 3 -25.41 18.26 5.64
N PRO A 4 -24.66 17.71 6.60
CA PRO A 4 -23.37 17.12 6.30
C PRO A 4 -23.57 15.80 5.52
N SER A 5 -23.14 15.83 4.27
CA SER A 5 -23.01 14.69 3.36
C SER A 5 -22.15 13.59 4.00
N LEU A 6 -22.75 12.40 4.15
CA LEU A 6 -22.10 11.21 4.68
C LEU A 6 -21.04 10.69 3.69
N ALA A 7 -19.93 10.26 4.30
CA ALA A 7 -18.76 9.68 3.69
C ALA A 7 -19.07 8.61 2.62
N ASN A 8 -18.43 8.74 1.46
CA ASN A 8 -18.23 7.67 0.48
C ASN A 8 -16.88 6.99 0.78
N PRO A 9 -16.84 5.75 1.28
CA PRO A 9 -15.59 5.06 1.57
C PRO A 9 -15.13 4.18 0.39
N TYR A 10 -15.17 4.68 -0.85
CA TYR A 10 -14.58 3.97 -2.01
C TYR A 10 -14.05 4.95 -3.05
N LYS A 11 -12.88 5.53 -2.77
CA LYS A 11 -12.01 6.12 -3.81
C LYS A 11 -10.57 5.67 -3.56
N PHE A 12 -10.32 4.41 -3.87
CA PHE A 12 -8.96 3.87 -4.04
C PHE A 12 -8.68 3.79 -5.54
N THR A 13 -8.65 4.94 -6.22
CA THR A 13 -8.10 5.04 -7.58
C THR A 13 -6.61 5.33 -7.44
N GLY A 14 -5.85 4.26 -7.18
CA GLY A 14 -4.41 4.28 -7.20
C GLY A 14 -3.88 4.47 -8.62
N GLN A 15 -3.02 5.47 -8.80
CA GLN A 15 -1.64 5.28 -9.27
C GLN A 15 -1.37 3.93 -9.98
N PHE A 16 -1.74 3.82 -11.26
CA PHE A 16 -1.24 2.77 -12.17
C PHE A 16 -0.92 3.35 -13.56
N ALA A 17 -0.33 4.55 -13.61
CA ALA A 17 0.06 5.20 -14.86
C ALA A 17 1.54 5.67 -14.87
N TYR A 18 2.39 5.14 -14.00
CA TYR A 18 3.81 5.54 -13.92
C TYR A 18 4.75 4.33 -13.70
N LEU A 19 4.58 3.26 -14.47
CA LEU A 19 5.52 2.11 -14.46
C LEU A 19 5.93 1.63 -15.87
N SER A 20 5.83 2.47 -16.90
CA SER A 20 6.35 2.13 -18.24
C SER A 20 7.42 3.08 -18.80
N THR A 21 7.75 4.19 -18.11
CA THR A 21 8.73 5.18 -18.62
C THR A 21 10.07 5.19 -17.88
N GLY A 22 10.25 4.35 -16.85
CA GLY A 22 11.48 4.28 -16.06
C GLY A 22 12.50 3.22 -16.49
N ILE A 23 12.10 2.27 -17.34
CA ILE A 23 12.96 1.12 -17.71
C ILE A 23 13.78 1.39 -18.98
N ASP A 24 13.32 2.29 -19.85
CA ASP A 24 13.99 2.61 -21.12
C ASP A 24 15.19 3.58 -20.99
N TRP A 25 15.27 4.38 -19.92
CA TRP A 25 16.38 5.31 -19.75
C TRP A 25 17.65 4.64 -19.20
N GLN A 26 17.52 3.47 -18.57
CA GLN A 26 18.66 2.75 -17.99
C GLN A 26 19.36 1.83 -18.99
N LEU A 27 18.66 1.32 -20.01
CA LEU A 27 19.20 0.39 -21.01
C LEU A 27 20.02 1.08 -22.13
N LYS A 28 19.89 2.39 -22.34
CA LYS A 28 20.71 3.14 -23.31
C LYS A 28 22.08 3.59 -22.77
N SER A 29 22.28 3.58 -21.46
CA SER A 29 23.55 3.97 -20.82
C SER A 29 24.58 2.83 -20.73
N ILE A 30 24.14 1.57 -20.85
CA ILE A 30 24.99 0.38 -20.62
C ILE A 30 25.77 -0.03 -21.89
N ASN A 31 25.24 0.26 -23.09
CA ASN A 31 25.90 -0.11 -24.36
C ASN A 31 27.00 0.85 -24.80
N HIS A 32 27.21 1.99 -24.12
CA HIS A 32 28.24 2.96 -24.49
C HIS A 32 29.57 2.75 -23.75
N LEU A 33 29.67 1.75 -22.86
CA LEU A 33 30.87 1.49 -22.05
C LEU A 33 31.60 0.18 -22.39
N THR A 34 31.16 -0.56 -23.42
CA THR A 34 31.79 -1.85 -23.79
C THR A 34 32.64 -1.80 -25.06
N ASN A 35 32.94 -0.61 -25.59
CA ASN A 35 33.77 -0.47 -26.79
C ASN A 35 34.91 0.55 -26.64
N GLN A 36 35.64 0.47 -25.52
CA GLN A 36 36.96 1.11 -25.39
C GLN A 36 38.01 0.02 -25.23
N ARG A 37 38.36 -0.60 -26.36
CA ARG A 37 39.60 -1.37 -26.48
C ARG A 37 40.73 -0.33 -26.55
N PRO A 38 41.69 -0.29 -25.61
CA PRO A 38 42.86 0.56 -25.80
C PRO A 38 43.62 0.04 -27.04
N PRO A 39 44.00 0.92 -27.99
CA PRO A 39 44.88 0.50 -29.06
C PRO A 39 46.20 0.03 -28.43
N ASN A 40 46.63 -1.14 -28.90
CA ASN A 40 47.97 -1.67 -28.75
C ASN A 40 49.03 -0.57 -28.70
N ALA A 41 49.52 -0.27 -27.49
CA ALA A 41 50.76 0.45 -27.29
C ALA A 41 51.92 -0.48 -27.70
N THR A 42 52.08 -0.65 -29.01
CA THR A 42 53.35 -1.10 -29.57
C THR A 42 54.28 0.09 -29.51
N ALA A 43 55.14 0.07 -28.49
CA ALA A 43 56.41 0.79 -28.51
C ALA A 43 57.05 0.60 -29.89
N ASN A 44 57.23 1.69 -30.62
CA ASN A 44 58.10 1.92 -31.79
C ASN A 44 57.48 2.96 -32.71
N ASP A 45 57.34 4.21 -32.24
CA ASP A 45 57.15 5.38 -33.09
C ASP A 45 57.93 6.55 -32.46
N GLU A 46 59.25 6.37 -32.36
CA GLU A 46 60.16 7.51 -32.22
C GLU A 46 60.20 8.26 -33.57
N PRO A 47 60.24 9.60 -33.56
CA PRO A 47 60.18 10.40 -34.78
C PRO A 47 61.43 10.22 -35.63
N ALA A 48 61.25 10.13 -36.95
CA ALA A 48 62.31 10.08 -37.94
C ALA A 48 63.36 11.19 -37.72
N ARG A 49 64.47 10.82 -37.07
CA ARG A 49 65.63 11.69 -36.86
C ARG A 49 66.72 11.24 -37.81
N THR A 50 66.97 12.09 -38.79
CA THR A 50 68.05 11.99 -39.77
C THR A 50 69.40 11.77 -39.08
N ARG A 51 70.23 10.88 -39.65
CA ARG A 51 71.70 10.89 -39.67
C ARG A 51 72.24 9.64 -40.36
N ASP A 52 72.41 9.76 -41.66
CA ASP A 52 73.62 9.51 -42.44
C ASP A 52 74.69 8.57 -41.84
N ASP A 53 75.06 7.60 -42.68
CA ASP A 53 76.42 7.10 -42.93
C ASP A 53 77.14 6.12 -41.97
N THR A 54 77.52 4.98 -42.56
CA THR A 54 78.75 4.17 -42.34
C THR A 54 78.85 3.12 -41.21
N THR A 55 78.80 1.84 -41.62
CA THR A 55 79.62 0.67 -41.20
C THR A 55 80.27 0.61 -39.79
N VAL A 56 79.88 -0.33 -38.90
CA VAL A 56 80.79 -1.26 -38.15
C VAL A 56 80.09 -2.34 -37.29
N ALA A 57 80.62 -3.58 -37.38
CA ALA A 57 80.74 -4.70 -36.41
C ALA A 57 79.62 -5.10 -35.43
N THR A 58 79.12 -6.32 -35.60
CA THR A 58 78.28 -7.09 -34.66
C THR A 58 79.09 -7.65 -33.48
N PHE A 59 78.71 -7.34 -32.24
CA PHE A 59 79.18 -8.02 -31.02
C PHE A 59 78.08 -8.95 -30.49
N ASP A 60 78.40 -10.23 -30.30
CA ASP A 60 77.46 -11.30 -29.90
C ASP A 60 77.29 -11.35 -28.36
N ILE A 61 76.04 -11.25 -27.89
CA ILE A 61 75.63 -11.13 -26.48
C ILE A 61 75.07 -12.47 -25.95
N SER A 62 75.14 -13.55 -26.74
CA SER A 62 74.38 -14.79 -26.48
C SER A 62 74.83 -15.64 -25.28
N GLU A 63 75.98 -15.39 -24.66
CA GLU A 63 76.59 -16.37 -23.74
C GLU A 63 76.30 -16.21 -22.23
N ARG A 64 75.57 -15.18 -21.79
CA ARG A 64 75.50 -14.81 -20.35
C ARG A 64 74.19 -15.07 -19.61
N ARG A 65 73.29 -15.94 -20.11
CA ARG A 65 71.90 -16.05 -19.59
C ARG A 65 71.46 -17.42 -19.04
N SER A 66 72.36 -18.34 -18.78
CA SER A 66 72.02 -19.67 -18.28
C SER A 66 72.59 -19.85 -16.88
N TYR A 67 71.78 -19.70 -15.82
CA TYR A 67 71.89 -20.39 -14.50
C TYR A 67 71.07 -19.63 -13.43
N LEU A 68 69.76 -19.92 -13.34
CA LEU A 68 68.96 -19.74 -12.13
C LEU A 68 68.07 -20.99 -11.96
N PRO A 69 68.09 -21.71 -10.82
CA PRO A 69 67.26 -22.90 -10.62
C PRO A 69 65.78 -22.55 -10.43
N SER A 70 64.88 -23.31 -11.06
CA SER A 70 63.42 -23.09 -11.02
C SER A 70 62.79 -23.67 -9.74
N MET A 71 61.99 -22.88 -9.04
CA MET A 71 61.25 -23.32 -7.85
C MET A 71 60.18 -24.39 -8.20
N PRO A 72 59.94 -25.39 -7.33
CA PRO A 72 58.89 -26.38 -7.55
C PRO A 72 57.52 -25.69 -7.52
N GLN A 73 56.90 -25.65 -8.70
CA GLN A 73 55.60 -25.04 -8.93
C GLN A 73 54.50 -25.98 -8.45
N ASP A 74 53.58 -25.47 -7.62
CA ASP A 74 52.39 -26.23 -7.22
C ASP A 74 51.51 -26.45 -8.44
N MET A 75 51.33 -27.71 -8.81
CA MET A 75 50.63 -28.11 -10.02
C MET A 75 49.31 -28.81 -9.66
N PRO A 76 48.25 -28.63 -10.46
CA PRO A 76 47.00 -29.32 -10.22
C PRO A 76 47.22 -30.85 -10.22
N PRO A 77 46.41 -31.61 -9.46
CA PRO A 77 46.50 -33.06 -9.44
C PRO A 77 46.47 -33.64 -10.86
N ARG A 78 47.25 -34.70 -11.14
CA ARG A 78 47.31 -35.34 -12.47
C ARG A 78 45.93 -35.75 -13.03
N GLY A 79 44.91 -35.92 -12.17
CA GLY A 79 43.53 -36.26 -12.53
C GLY A 79 42.53 -35.08 -12.50
N GLY A 80 42.97 -33.85 -12.23
CA GLY A 80 42.09 -32.68 -12.07
C GLY A 80 41.30 -32.67 -10.75
N TYR A 81 40.51 -31.61 -10.55
CA TYR A 81 39.60 -31.50 -9.41
C TYR A 81 38.21 -32.05 -9.75
N GLU A 82 37.49 -32.56 -8.75
CA GLU A 82 36.10 -32.96 -8.91
C GLU A 82 35.25 -31.74 -9.33
N PRO A 83 34.28 -31.91 -10.25
CA PRO A 83 33.45 -30.81 -10.69
C PRO A 83 32.59 -30.25 -9.55
N VAL A 84 32.99 -29.08 -9.05
CA VAL A 84 32.25 -28.33 -8.04
C VAL A 84 30.95 -27.79 -8.65
N GLN A 85 29.82 -28.04 -7.99
CA GLN A 85 28.53 -27.53 -8.45
C GLN A 85 28.43 -26.02 -8.19
N TYR A 86 28.78 -25.23 -9.19
CA TYR A 86 28.73 -23.76 -9.16
C TYR A 86 27.35 -23.20 -9.53
N LYS A 87 26.42 -24.04 -10.00
CA LYS A 87 25.07 -23.64 -10.43
C LYS A 87 24.07 -23.72 -9.29
N ARG A 88 23.12 -22.78 -9.27
CA ARG A 88 22.04 -22.73 -8.28
C ARG A 88 21.10 -23.94 -8.42
N ASN A 89 21.11 -24.83 -7.43
CA ASN A 89 20.24 -26.00 -7.37
C ASN A 89 18.98 -25.75 -6.52
N LEU A 90 18.09 -24.86 -6.98
CA LEU A 90 16.81 -24.60 -6.31
C LEU A 90 15.66 -25.19 -7.15
N PRO A 91 15.06 -26.32 -6.73
CA PRO A 91 13.91 -26.86 -7.43
C PRO A 91 12.69 -25.96 -7.23
N ALA A 92 12.02 -25.60 -8.33
CA ALA A 92 10.74 -24.88 -8.27
C ALA A 92 9.65 -25.82 -7.74
N LYS A 93 9.39 -25.77 -6.43
CA LYS A 93 8.34 -26.54 -5.76
C LYS A 93 7.06 -25.72 -5.66
N GLY A 94 5.91 -26.32 -5.98
CA GLY A 94 4.60 -25.71 -5.84
C GLY A 94 3.59 -26.12 -6.90
N PHE A 95 2.33 -25.76 -6.71
CA PHE A 95 1.28 -25.91 -7.71
C PHE A 95 1.41 -24.83 -8.78
N ARG A 96 0.95 -25.14 -9.99
CA ARG A 96 0.90 -24.15 -11.09
C ARG A 96 0.00 -22.97 -10.66
N PRO A 97 0.34 -21.72 -11.01
CA PRO A 97 -0.40 -20.54 -10.56
C PRO A 97 -1.89 -20.57 -10.95
N GLY A 98 -2.23 -21.15 -12.11
CA GLY A 98 -3.63 -21.31 -12.53
C GLY A 98 -4.46 -22.23 -11.61
N ILE A 99 -3.84 -23.26 -11.02
CA ILE A 99 -4.52 -24.17 -10.09
C ILE A 99 -4.80 -23.47 -8.76
N LEU A 100 -3.85 -22.64 -8.30
CA LEU A 100 -4.04 -21.81 -7.11
C LEU A 100 -5.15 -20.79 -7.29
N LEU A 101 -5.21 -20.14 -8.46
CA LEU A 101 -6.31 -19.21 -8.78
C LEU A 101 -7.67 -19.89 -8.83
N LEU A 102 -7.75 -21.10 -9.41
CA LEU A 102 -8.97 -21.88 -9.44
C LEU A 102 -9.40 -22.29 -8.02
N GLY A 103 -8.46 -22.80 -7.22
CA GLY A 103 -8.71 -23.17 -5.82
C GLY A 103 -9.22 -21.98 -5.00
N MET A 104 -8.58 -20.81 -5.13
CA MET A 104 -9.03 -19.60 -4.44
C MET A 104 -10.39 -19.11 -4.94
N GLY A 105 -10.63 -19.15 -6.26
CA GLY A 105 -11.92 -18.81 -6.85
C GLY A 105 -13.05 -19.70 -6.35
N ALA A 106 -12.80 -21.01 -6.20
CA ALA A 106 -13.78 -21.96 -5.66
C ALA A 106 -14.10 -21.68 -4.18
N VAL A 107 -13.08 -21.42 -3.35
CA VAL A 107 -13.26 -21.06 -1.93
C VAL A 107 -14.08 -19.77 -1.81
N MET A 108 -13.73 -18.74 -2.58
CA MET A 108 -14.45 -17.46 -2.56
C MET A 108 -15.88 -17.60 -3.07
N GLY A 109 -16.10 -18.35 -4.15
CA GLY A 109 -17.44 -18.62 -4.69
C GLY A 109 -18.33 -19.35 -3.67
N TYR A 110 -17.79 -20.35 -2.98
CA TYR A 110 -18.51 -21.04 -1.90
C TYR A 110 -18.80 -20.12 -0.71
N GLY A 111 -17.84 -19.29 -0.33
CA GLY A 111 -18.03 -18.26 0.71
C GLY A 111 -19.18 -17.32 0.37
N TRP A 112 -19.24 -16.84 -0.88
CA TRP A 112 -20.30 -15.96 -1.35
C TRP A 112 -21.68 -16.64 -1.33
N TYR A 113 -21.74 -17.91 -1.74
CA TYR A 113 -22.97 -18.69 -1.69
C TYR A 113 -23.54 -18.80 -0.26
N LYS A 114 -22.70 -19.08 0.74
CA LYS A 114 -23.12 -19.14 2.15
C LYS A 114 -23.51 -17.77 2.71
N LEU A 115 -22.76 -16.73 2.35
CA LEU A 115 -22.99 -15.37 2.80
C LEU A 115 -24.35 -14.83 2.33
N ILE A 116 -24.72 -15.09 1.07
CA ILE A 116 -26.03 -14.70 0.53
C ILE A 116 -27.19 -15.32 1.34
N GLY A 117 -27.04 -16.57 1.80
CA GLY A 117 -28.02 -17.20 2.69
C GLY A 117 -28.19 -16.44 4.01
N GLY A 118 -27.07 -16.12 4.68
CA GLY A 118 -27.09 -15.37 5.94
C GLY A 118 -27.62 -13.94 5.80
N MET A 119 -27.39 -13.27 4.67
CA MET A 119 -27.96 -11.95 4.40
C MET A 119 -29.49 -11.96 4.35
N ARG A 120 -30.09 -13.03 3.80
CA ARG A 120 -31.56 -13.15 3.73
C ARG A 120 -32.16 -13.30 5.12
N GLU A 121 -31.57 -14.17 5.93
CA GLU A 121 -31.94 -14.34 7.35
C GLU A 121 -31.80 -13.03 8.14
N ALA A 122 -30.69 -12.30 7.97
CA ALA A 122 -30.49 -11.01 8.62
C ALA A 122 -31.53 -9.96 8.19
N ASN A 123 -31.96 -9.98 6.93
CA ASN A 123 -33.03 -9.09 6.45
C ASN A 123 -34.40 -9.47 7.04
N GLU A 124 -34.67 -10.77 7.19
CA GLU A 124 -35.89 -11.26 7.83
C GLU A 124 -35.94 -10.84 9.32
N LEU A 125 -34.85 -11.02 10.06
CA LEU A 125 -34.71 -10.55 11.44
C LEU A 125 -34.81 -9.02 11.55
N GLY A 126 -34.20 -8.30 10.60
CA GLY A 126 -34.29 -6.84 10.52
C GLY A 126 -35.73 -6.36 10.30
N ARG A 127 -36.48 -7.08 9.47
CA ARG A 127 -37.91 -6.83 9.25
C ARG A 127 -38.71 -7.10 10.51
N GLU A 128 -38.53 -8.24 11.17
CA GLU A 128 -39.20 -8.56 12.45
C GLU A 128 -38.94 -7.49 13.52
N LYS A 129 -37.68 -7.06 13.66
CA LYS A 129 -37.31 -5.95 14.55
C LYS A 129 -38.00 -4.64 14.18
N MET A 130 -38.14 -4.35 12.89
CA MET A 130 -38.85 -3.14 12.43
C MET A 130 -40.34 -3.21 12.76
N TRP A 131 -40.98 -4.35 12.51
CA TRP A 131 -42.39 -4.58 12.87
C TRP A 131 -42.62 -4.46 14.38
N ALA A 132 -41.73 -5.03 15.20
CA ALA A 132 -41.78 -4.87 16.65
C ALA A 132 -41.71 -3.39 17.05
N ARG A 133 -40.85 -2.59 16.40
CA ARG A 133 -40.78 -1.15 16.64
C ARG A 133 -42.06 -0.43 16.23
N ILE A 134 -42.58 -0.67 15.03
CA ILE A 134 -43.81 -0.01 14.55
C ILE A 134 -44.98 -0.21 15.52
N ASN A 135 -45.10 -1.41 16.09
CA ASN A 135 -46.14 -1.71 17.06
C ASN A 135 -45.93 -1.04 18.44
N LEU A 136 -44.70 -0.74 18.82
CA LEU A 136 -44.36 -0.10 20.11
C LEU A 136 -44.27 1.42 20.03
N ILE A 137 -43.93 1.99 18.87
CA ILE A 137 -43.84 3.44 18.63
C ILE A 137 -45.06 4.22 19.15
N PRO A 138 -46.32 3.84 18.88
CA PRO A 138 -47.45 4.64 19.35
C PRO A 138 -47.55 4.70 20.88
N LEU A 139 -47.19 3.62 21.58
CA LEU A 139 -47.17 3.59 23.04
C LEU A 139 -46.08 4.50 23.58
N LEU A 140 -44.84 4.36 23.07
CA LEU A 140 -43.70 5.16 23.51
C LEU A 140 -43.89 6.65 23.19
N GLN A 141 -44.43 6.98 22.01
CA GLN A 141 -44.73 8.35 21.65
C GLN A 141 -45.80 8.95 22.56
N ALA A 142 -46.83 8.18 22.95
CA ALA A 142 -47.85 8.66 23.87
C ALA A 142 -47.29 8.92 25.29
N GLU A 143 -46.34 8.11 25.76
CA GLU A 143 -45.63 8.36 27.02
C GLU A 143 -44.77 9.62 26.93
N GLU A 144 -44.02 9.77 25.84
CA GLU A 144 -43.19 10.95 25.58
C GLU A 144 -44.03 12.22 25.50
N ASP A 145 -45.14 12.21 24.75
CA ASP A 145 -46.02 13.36 24.57
C ASP A 145 -46.66 13.78 25.91
N ARG A 146 -47.00 12.84 26.81
CA ARG A 146 -47.50 13.14 28.17
C ARG A 146 -46.43 13.81 29.04
N ASP A 147 -45.20 13.31 29.05
CA ASP A 147 -44.11 13.92 29.81
C ASP A 147 -43.74 15.30 29.27
N GLN A 148 -43.74 15.48 27.94
CA GLN A 148 -43.50 16.78 27.31
C GLN A 148 -44.52 17.83 27.74
N VAL A 149 -45.82 17.50 27.69
CA VAL A 149 -46.89 18.42 28.14
C VAL A 149 -46.71 18.77 29.62
N ARG A 150 -46.35 17.79 30.46
CA ARG A 150 -46.11 18.02 31.89
C ARG A 150 -44.97 19.02 32.13
N ARG A 151 -43.84 18.85 31.44
CA ARG A 151 -42.69 19.76 31.55
C ARG A 151 -43.02 21.15 31.02
N TYR A 152 -43.67 21.22 29.86
CA TYR A 152 -44.06 22.47 29.24
C TYR A 152 -44.99 23.31 30.13
N LEU A 153 -46.01 22.69 30.73
CA LEU A 153 -46.92 23.39 31.64
C LEU A 153 -46.24 23.80 32.95
N ALA A 154 -45.30 22.99 33.46
CA ALA A 154 -44.52 23.35 34.65
C ALA A 154 -43.59 24.54 34.39
N ASP A 155 -42.98 24.59 33.20
CA ASP A 155 -42.10 25.68 32.80
C ASP A 155 -42.89 26.97 32.58
N GLN A 156 -44.05 26.93 31.93
CA GLN A 156 -44.95 28.09 31.82
C GLN A 156 -45.41 28.62 33.18
N LYS A 157 -45.77 27.71 34.10
CA LYS A 157 -46.16 28.12 35.45
C LYS A 157 -45.02 28.85 36.16
N ARG A 158 -43.79 28.33 36.05
CA ARG A 158 -42.59 28.94 36.64
C ARG A 158 -42.26 30.28 36.00
N GLU A 159 -42.36 30.38 34.67
CA GLU A 159 -42.15 31.62 33.93
C GLU A 159 -43.15 32.69 34.36
N LYS A 160 -44.43 32.34 34.46
CA LYS A 160 -45.48 33.25 34.93
C LYS A 160 -45.27 33.71 36.37
N GLU A 161 -44.79 32.84 37.26
CA GLU A 161 -44.46 33.21 38.65
C GLU A 161 -43.26 34.17 38.74
N LEU A 162 -42.26 34.03 37.87
CA LEU A 162 -41.03 34.83 37.89
C LEU A 162 -41.16 36.15 37.11
N LEU A 163 -41.83 36.12 35.95
CA LEU A 163 -41.89 37.22 34.98
C LEU A 163 -43.29 37.86 34.89
N GLY A 164 -44.30 37.28 35.54
CA GLY A 164 -45.67 37.79 35.57
C GLY A 164 -46.56 37.35 34.41
N ASP A 165 -45.99 37.04 33.24
CA ASP A 165 -46.70 36.54 32.05
C ASP A 165 -45.84 35.53 31.25
N ASN A 166 -46.46 34.81 30.31
CA ASN A 166 -45.78 33.87 29.40
C ASN A 166 -45.39 34.56 28.09
N ALA A 167 -44.10 34.63 27.76
CA ALA A 167 -43.65 35.27 26.54
C ALA A 167 -43.79 34.32 25.32
N LYS A 168 -44.56 34.76 24.31
CA LYS A 168 -44.67 34.02 23.04
C LYS A 168 -43.48 34.36 22.14
N VAL A 169 -42.64 33.36 21.82
CA VAL A 169 -41.49 33.54 20.91
C VAL A 169 -41.92 33.61 19.44
N TYR A 170 -42.92 32.82 19.05
CA TYR A 170 -43.40 32.71 17.67
C TYR A 170 -44.76 33.37 17.51
N ASN A 171 -45.00 34.03 16.38
CA ASN A 171 -46.30 34.67 16.13
C ASN A 171 -47.42 33.66 15.78
N SER A 172 -47.10 32.40 15.49
CA SER A 172 -48.08 31.35 15.16
C SER A 172 -48.63 30.63 16.39
N ASP A 173 -49.83 30.05 16.28
CA ASP A 173 -50.48 29.27 17.36
C ASP A 173 -50.09 27.78 17.35
N ARG A 174 -49.08 27.41 16.56
CA ARG A 174 -48.56 26.04 16.50
C ARG A 174 -47.74 25.75 17.74
N PHE A 175 -47.97 24.59 18.37
CA PHE A 175 -47.08 24.08 19.41
C PHE A 175 -45.69 23.77 18.82
N VAL A 176 -44.66 24.38 19.41
CA VAL A 176 -43.26 24.11 19.08
C VAL A 176 -42.61 23.53 20.32
N ARG A 177 -41.97 22.36 20.16
CA ARG A 177 -41.25 21.72 21.26
C ARG A 177 -40.09 22.64 21.72
N PRO A 178 -39.95 22.93 23.02
CA PRO A 178 -38.87 23.77 23.51
C PRO A 178 -37.52 23.07 23.29
N THR A 179 -36.53 23.81 22.75
CA THR A 179 -35.20 23.27 22.40
C THR A 179 -34.38 22.91 23.63
N PHE A 180 -34.57 23.64 24.73
CA PHE A 180 -33.85 23.43 25.98
C PHE A 180 -34.86 23.07 27.05
N ALA A 181 -34.61 21.97 27.75
CA ALA A 181 -35.30 21.63 28.99
C ALA A 181 -34.36 21.94 30.14
N VAL A 182 -34.87 22.63 31.17
CA VAL A 182 -34.12 22.82 32.42
C VAL A 182 -33.99 21.45 33.07
N THR A 183 -32.80 20.85 32.97
CA THR A 183 -32.48 19.61 33.68
C THR A 183 -32.09 19.96 35.11
N PRO A 184 -32.54 19.19 36.11
CA PRO A 184 -32.10 19.41 37.48
C PRO A 184 -30.57 19.28 37.55
N PRO A 185 -29.90 20.04 38.44
CA PRO A 185 -28.47 19.90 38.63
C PRO A 185 -28.13 18.45 38.98
N PRO A 186 -26.98 17.91 38.49
CA PRO A 186 -26.58 16.55 38.83
C PRO A 186 -26.50 16.40 40.33
N THR A 187 -27.02 15.28 40.86
CA THR A 187 -26.93 14.97 42.28
C THR A 187 -25.47 14.69 42.63
N THR A 188 -24.87 15.55 43.46
CA THR A 188 -23.55 15.29 44.06
C THR A 188 -23.67 14.05 44.94
N ASN A 189 -23.06 12.94 44.50
CA ASN A 189 -22.70 11.83 45.37
C ASN A 189 -21.26 12.01 45.82
#